data_AF-A0A6F8T1H2-F1
#
_entry.id   AF-A0A6F8T1H2-F1
#
_cell.length_a   1.000
_cell.length_b   1.000
_cell.length_c   1.000
_cell.angle_alpha   90.00
_cell.angle_beta   90.00
_cell.angle_gamma   90.00
#
_symmetry.space_group_name_H-M   'P 1'
#
loop_
_entity.id
_entity.type
_entity.pdbx_description
1 polymer ?
#
loop_
_entity_poly.entity_id
_entity_poly.type
_entity_poly.pdbx_seq_one_letter_code
_entity_poly.pdbx_strand_id
1 'polypeptide(L)'
;MNTNYSSYILAESNPDLIQIFTTLQKDGEAFIDYCQQYFQPDDNCKEKYYERRTDFNSLSDSYQKSAFFLYLNRHGYNGLCRYNSKGIYNVPFGLYAKPYFPRKEMLLFHNKSQEAQFIQNDFRKTFSLAQPGDVIYCDPPYVPLSKVTKPLPYTQKKFTEEDQIELAELARKTAARGIPVIISNHDTEFTRRHYQNAQIRSFPVSRWINCNAEQRQPAKELIAVFMD
;
A
#
# COMPACT_ATOMS: atom_id res chain seq x y z
N MET A 1 -1.92 3.76 -11.77
CA MET A 1 -2.53 5.04 -11.35
C MET A 1 -3.71 5.34 -12.28
N ASN A 2 -4.87 5.71 -11.77
CA ASN A 2 -6.10 5.91 -12.59
C ASN A 2 -6.46 7.39 -12.78
N THR A 3 -5.46 8.27 -12.71
CA THR A 3 -5.55 9.73 -12.91
C THR A 3 -4.57 10.15 -14.01
N ASN A 4 -4.68 11.35 -14.56
CA ASN A 4 -3.79 11.85 -15.62
C ASN A 4 -3.20 13.22 -15.23
N TYR A 5 -2.35 13.23 -14.19
CA TYR A 5 -1.56 14.40 -13.81
C TYR A 5 -0.25 14.44 -14.60
N SER A 6 0.34 15.61 -14.78
CA SER A 6 1.60 15.76 -15.52
C SER A 6 2.81 15.14 -14.82
N SER A 7 2.73 14.96 -13.50
CA SER A 7 3.79 14.34 -12.68
C SER A 7 3.22 13.84 -11.36
N TYR A 8 3.90 12.87 -10.74
CA TYR A 8 3.53 12.30 -9.45
C TYR A 8 4.72 12.23 -8.49
N ILE A 9 4.46 12.48 -7.21
CA ILE A 9 5.33 12.03 -6.11
C ILE A 9 4.57 10.94 -5.37
N LEU A 10 5.11 9.72 -5.39
CA LEU A 10 4.53 8.55 -4.74
C LEU A 10 5.42 8.15 -3.56
N ALA A 11 4.96 8.47 -2.35
CA ALA A 11 5.70 8.20 -1.12
C ALA A 11 5.14 6.98 -0.39
N GLU A 12 6.03 6.14 0.11
CA GLU A 12 5.67 5.03 0.97
C GLU A 12 6.80 4.70 1.96
N SER A 13 6.45 4.11 3.10
CA SER A 13 7.39 3.83 4.18
C SER A 13 8.04 2.44 4.12
N ASN A 14 7.43 1.47 3.42
CA ASN A 14 7.96 0.14 3.17
C ASN A 14 9.03 0.21 2.04
N PRO A 15 10.31 -0.03 2.38
CA PRO A 15 11.39 0.02 1.40
C PRO A 15 11.26 -1.04 0.31
N ASP A 16 10.73 -2.23 0.61
CA ASP A 16 10.62 -3.31 -0.38
C ASP A 16 9.59 -2.95 -1.46
N LEU A 17 8.53 -2.22 -1.10
CA LEU A 17 7.51 -1.73 -2.04
C LEU A 17 8.07 -0.62 -2.95
N ILE A 18 8.82 0.32 -2.38
CA ILE A 18 9.52 1.34 -3.18
C ILE A 18 10.53 0.68 -4.11
N GLN A 19 11.28 -0.30 -3.63
CA GLN A 19 12.32 -0.98 -4.41
C GLN A 19 11.74 -1.76 -5.61
N ILE A 20 10.63 -2.49 -5.44
CA ILE A 20 10.01 -3.16 -6.60
C ILE A 20 9.46 -2.15 -7.61
N PHE A 21 8.89 -1.03 -7.15
CA PHE A 21 8.37 0.01 -8.05
C PHE A 21 9.48 0.70 -8.84
N THR A 22 10.58 1.07 -8.20
CA THR A 22 11.73 1.69 -8.88
C THR A 22 12.43 0.71 -9.83
N THR A 23 12.56 -0.56 -9.44
CA THR A 23 13.13 -1.61 -10.31
C THR A 23 12.26 -1.82 -11.55
N LEU A 24 10.94 -1.94 -11.38
CA LEU A 24 10.02 -2.09 -12.50
C LEU A 24 9.94 -0.82 -13.38
N GLN A 25 9.99 0.38 -12.78
CA GLN A 25 10.06 1.63 -13.52
C GLN A 25 11.30 1.68 -14.42
N LYS A 26 12.45 1.25 -13.90
CA LYS A 26 13.73 1.32 -14.61
C LYS A 26 13.87 0.25 -15.69
N ASP A 27 13.57 -1.01 -15.35
CA ASP A 27 13.99 -2.17 -16.15
C ASP A 27 12.83 -2.82 -16.94
N GLY A 28 11.59 -2.38 -16.71
CA GLY A 28 10.42 -2.71 -17.55
C GLY A 28 10.28 -4.19 -17.89
N GLU A 29 10.22 -4.49 -19.19
CA GLU A 29 10.04 -5.86 -19.71
C GLU A 29 11.09 -6.85 -19.21
N ALA A 30 12.36 -6.45 -19.10
CA ALA A 30 13.42 -7.34 -18.62
C ALA A 30 13.15 -7.83 -17.19
N PHE A 31 12.66 -6.93 -16.31
CA PHE A 31 12.29 -7.30 -14.95
C PHE A 31 11.02 -8.15 -14.88
N ILE A 32 10.06 -7.88 -15.76
CA ILE A 32 8.85 -8.69 -15.88
C ILE A 32 9.21 -10.13 -16.29
N ASP A 33 10.05 -10.28 -17.30
CA ASP A 33 10.50 -11.60 -17.78
C ASP A 33 11.27 -12.36 -16.70
N TYR A 34 12.13 -11.65 -15.96
CA TYR A 34 12.83 -12.22 -14.81
C TYR A 34 11.86 -12.70 -13.72
N CYS A 35 10.87 -11.88 -13.35
CA CYS A 35 9.85 -12.28 -12.38
C CYS A 35 9.04 -13.51 -12.82
N GLN A 36 8.73 -13.64 -14.12
CA GLN A 36 7.92 -14.74 -14.63
C GLN A 36 8.56 -16.12 -14.40
N GLN A 37 9.90 -16.18 -14.30
CA GLN A 37 10.63 -17.42 -14.04
C GLN A 37 10.24 -18.06 -12.71
N TYR A 38 9.71 -17.30 -11.75
CA TYR A 38 9.27 -17.79 -10.44
C TYR A 38 7.78 -18.17 -10.39
N PHE A 39 7.06 -18.08 -11.50
CA PHE A 39 5.62 -18.38 -11.61
C PHE A 39 5.36 -19.67 -12.39
N GLN A 40 6.35 -20.57 -12.44
CA GLN A 40 6.17 -21.89 -13.06
C GLN A 40 5.41 -22.84 -12.11
N PRO A 41 4.74 -23.89 -12.62
CA PRO A 41 4.02 -24.85 -11.78
C PRO A 41 4.89 -25.45 -10.67
N ASP A 42 6.15 -25.77 -11.00
CA ASP A 42 7.11 -26.34 -10.06
C ASP A 42 7.49 -25.36 -8.93
N ASP A 43 7.20 -24.07 -9.06
CA ASP A 43 7.46 -23.03 -8.07
C ASP A 43 6.35 -22.84 -7.06
N ASN A 44 5.19 -23.46 -7.29
CA ASN A 44 4.02 -23.34 -6.44
C ASN A 44 3.93 -24.49 -5.42
N CYS A 45 5.01 -24.69 -4.66
CA CYS A 45 5.06 -25.67 -3.57
C CYS A 45 5.53 -25.02 -2.26
N LYS A 46 5.22 -25.69 -1.15
CA LYS A 46 5.48 -25.21 0.20
C LYS A 46 6.98 -25.04 0.46
N GLU A 47 7.78 -25.97 -0.05
CA GLU A 47 9.23 -26.05 0.13
C GLU A 47 9.90 -24.82 -0.51
N LYS A 48 9.68 -24.60 -1.81
CA LYS A 48 10.23 -23.43 -2.53
C LYS A 48 9.71 -22.11 -1.99
N TYR A 49 8.46 -22.05 -1.53
CA TYR A 49 7.93 -20.84 -0.93
C TYR A 49 8.72 -20.44 0.32
N TYR A 50 9.02 -21.38 1.21
CA TYR A 50 9.75 -21.09 2.44
C TYR A 50 11.26 -20.89 2.21
N GLU A 51 11.85 -21.53 1.22
CA GLU A 51 13.21 -21.26 0.75
C GLU A 51 13.33 -19.79 0.31
N ARG A 52 12.52 -19.37 -0.67
CA ARG A 52 12.52 -17.99 -1.16
C ARG A 52 12.16 -16.96 -0.10
N ARG A 53 11.29 -17.32 0.86
CA ARG A 53 10.99 -16.45 2.01
C ARG A 53 12.21 -16.29 2.92
N THR A 54 12.99 -17.35 3.10
CA THR A 54 14.24 -17.29 3.88
C THR A 54 15.25 -16.41 3.15
N ASP A 55 15.42 -16.61 1.85
CA ASP A 55 16.32 -15.80 1.04
C ASP A 55 15.90 -14.33 1.00
N PHE A 56 14.61 -14.05 0.80
CA PHE A 56 14.08 -12.69 0.82
C PHE A 56 14.45 -11.93 2.10
N ASN A 57 14.43 -12.63 3.25
CA ASN A 57 14.77 -12.05 4.54
C ASN A 57 16.29 -11.88 4.77
N SER A 58 17.15 -12.54 3.98
CA SER A 58 18.61 -12.42 4.07
C SER A 58 19.21 -11.53 2.98
N LEU A 59 18.50 -11.33 1.87
CA LEU A 59 18.94 -10.51 0.76
C LEU A 59 18.97 -9.01 1.12
N SER A 60 20.04 -8.35 0.72
CA SER A 60 20.06 -6.89 0.57
C SER A 60 19.21 -6.47 -0.63
N ASP A 61 18.98 -5.16 -0.75
CA ASP A 61 18.24 -4.60 -1.87
C ASP A 61 18.90 -4.98 -3.19
N SER A 62 18.13 -5.66 -4.03
CA SER A 62 18.61 -6.32 -5.24
C SER A 62 17.43 -6.66 -6.15
N TYR A 63 17.76 -6.90 -7.42
CA TYR A 63 16.81 -7.36 -8.44
C TYR A 63 16.06 -8.63 -8.01
N GLN A 64 16.79 -9.56 -7.38
CA GLN A 64 16.23 -10.80 -6.87
C GLN A 64 15.26 -10.57 -5.70
N LYS A 65 15.60 -9.67 -4.77
CA LYS A 65 14.73 -9.34 -3.63
C LYS A 65 13.39 -8.76 -4.10
N SER A 66 13.39 -7.88 -5.10
CA SER A 66 12.14 -7.35 -5.69
C SER A 66 11.31 -8.43 -6.39
N ALA A 67 11.94 -9.36 -7.11
CA ALA A 67 11.23 -10.48 -7.72
C ALA A 67 10.62 -11.42 -6.66
N PHE A 68 11.35 -11.68 -5.57
CA PHE A 68 10.86 -12.46 -4.45
C PHE A 68 9.72 -11.76 -3.72
N PHE A 69 9.75 -10.43 -3.59
CA PHE A 69 8.62 -9.68 -3.03
C PHE A 69 7.33 -9.92 -3.81
N LEU A 70 7.37 -9.85 -5.15
CA LEU A 70 6.22 -10.17 -6.00
C LEU A 70 5.78 -11.63 -5.87
N TYR A 71 6.74 -12.56 -5.90
CA TYR A 71 6.49 -13.99 -5.73
C TYR A 71 5.77 -14.27 -4.40
N LEU A 72 6.31 -13.76 -3.29
CA LEU A 72 5.78 -13.95 -1.95
C LEU A 72 4.40 -13.32 -1.79
N ASN A 73 4.13 -12.19 -2.44
CA ASN A 73 2.80 -11.60 -2.46
C ASN A 73 1.79 -12.49 -3.19
N ARG A 74 2.14 -13.02 -4.37
CA ARG A 74 1.21 -13.82 -5.18
C ARG A 74 1.03 -15.26 -4.70
N HIS A 75 2.04 -15.84 -4.05
CA HIS A 75 2.01 -17.20 -3.52
C HIS A 75 1.65 -17.25 -2.03
N GLY A 76 1.76 -16.12 -1.31
CA GLY A 76 1.49 -16.01 0.12
C GLY A 76 0.01 -15.86 0.46
N TYR A 77 -0.33 -16.26 1.67
CA TYR A 77 -1.70 -16.22 2.18
C TYR A 77 -2.36 -14.84 2.01
N ASN A 78 -3.50 -14.82 1.32
CA ASN A 78 -4.34 -13.65 1.03
C ASN A 78 -3.62 -12.43 0.43
N GLY A 79 -2.45 -12.61 -0.20
CA GLY A 79 -1.70 -11.48 -0.74
C GLY A 79 -1.22 -10.51 0.33
N LEU A 80 -1.10 -10.97 1.58
CA LEU A 80 -0.63 -10.14 2.68
C LEU A 80 0.82 -9.72 2.45
N CYS A 81 1.15 -8.53 2.93
CA CYS A 81 2.50 -8.09 3.17
C CYS A 81 2.64 -7.88 4.67
N ARG A 82 3.45 -8.71 5.35
CA ARG A 82 3.54 -8.69 6.82
C ARG A 82 4.93 -9.03 7.30
N TYR A 83 5.43 -8.19 8.18
CA TYR A 83 6.71 -8.34 8.86
C TYR A 83 6.49 -8.47 10.36
N ASN A 84 7.37 -9.19 11.04
CA ASN A 84 7.42 -9.17 12.50
C ASN A 84 8.15 -7.91 13.01
N SER A 85 8.24 -7.75 14.33
CA SER A 85 8.94 -6.63 14.97
C SER A 85 10.45 -6.55 14.67
N LYS A 86 11.04 -7.61 14.11
CA LYS A 86 12.44 -7.64 13.67
C LYS A 86 12.59 -7.31 12.18
N GLY A 87 11.51 -6.94 11.49
CA GLY A 87 11.54 -6.68 10.04
C GLY A 87 11.59 -7.93 9.17
N ILE A 88 11.29 -9.11 9.72
CA ILE A 88 11.32 -10.37 8.98
C ILE A 88 9.94 -10.64 8.40
N TYR A 89 9.86 -10.79 7.08
CA TYR A 89 8.65 -11.18 6.35
C TYR A 89 8.20 -12.58 6.77
N ASN A 90 6.94 -12.71 7.22
CA ASN A 90 6.46 -13.91 7.89
C ASN A 90 5.08 -14.41 7.41
N VAL A 91 4.68 -14.06 6.19
CA VAL A 91 3.44 -14.57 5.59
C VAL A 91 3.58 -16.06 5.26
N PRO A 92 2.62 -16.93 5.62
CA PRO A 92 2.65 -18.35 5.26
C PRO A 92 2.25 -18.58 3.78
N PHE A 93 2.53 -19.78 3.27
CA PHE A 93 2.12 -20.17 1.91
C PHE A 93 0.59 -20.16 1.76
N GLY A 94 0.10 -19.66 0.62
CA GLY A 94 -1.31 -19.39 0.39
C GLY A 94 -2.14 -20.53 -0.20
N LEU A 95 -1.51 -21.64 -0.62
CA LEU A 95 -2.18 -22.84 -1.17
C LEU A 95 -3.08 -22.55 -2.41
N TYR A 96 -2.73 -21.56 -3.22
CA TYR A 96 -3.46 -21.30 -4.47
C TYR A 96 -3.17 -22.40 -5.50
N ALA A 97 -4.18 -22.80 -6.27
CA ALA A 97 -3.99 -23.78 -7.35
C ALA A 97 -3.06 -23.25 -8.45
N LYS A 98 -3.23 -21.98 -8.84
CA LYS A 98 -2.42 -21.31 -9.86
C LYS A 98 -2.32 -19.81 -9.57
N PRO A 99 -1.24 -19.34 -8.92
CA PRO A 99 -0.97 -17.93 -8.71
C PRO A 99 -0.95 -17.16 -10.05
N TYR A 100 -1.70 -16.06 -10.12
CA TYR A 100 -1.73 -15.20 -11.30
C TYR A 100 -0.43 -14.39 -11.41
N PHE A 101 0.22 -14.43 -12.58
CA PHE A 101 1.36 -13.57 -12.90
C PHE A 101 0.88 -12.27 -13.55
N PRO A 102 1.08 -11.09 -12.93
CA PRO A 102 0.46 -9.84 -13.36
C PRO A 102 1.24 -9.11 -14.47
N ARG A 103 1.58 -9.80 -15.57
CA ARG A 103 2.36 -9.23 -16.69
C ARG A 103 1.72 -7.93 -17.23
N LYS A 104 0.41 -7.97 -17.48
CA LYS A 104 -0.32 -6.83 -18.06
C LYS A 104 -0.28 -5.63 -17.12
N GLU A 105 -0.51 -5.85 -15.84
CA GLU A 105 -0.51 -4.79 -14.83
C GLU A 105 0.90 -4.21 -14.63
N MET A 106 1.94 -5.05 -14.70
CA MET A 106 3.33 -4.59 -14.61
C MET A 106 3.73 -3.73 -15.81
N LEU A 107 3.32 -4.09 -17.03
CA LEU A 107 3.55 -3.27 -18.23
C LEU A 107 2.82 -1.93 -18.14
N LEU A 108 1.55 -1.94 -17.72
CA LEU A 108 0.77 -0.71 -17.52
C LEU A 108 1.38 0.17 -16.43
N PHE A 109 1.89 -0.44 -15.36
CA PHE A 109 2.60 0.26 -14.31
C PHE A 109 3.89 0.89 -14.83
N HIS A 110 4.73 0.13 -15.54
CA HIS A 110 6.00 0.60 -16.11
C HIS A 110 5.81 1.82 -17.01
N ASN A 111 4.83 1.77 -17.92
CA ASN A 111 4.55 2.90 -18.81
C ASN A 111 4.10 4.14 -18.04
N LYS A 112 3.23 3.96 -17.04
CA LYS A 112 2.67 5.08 -16.29
C LYS A 112 3.62 5.63 -15.22
N SER A 113 4.51 4.79 -14.69
CA SER A 113 5.44 5.19 -13.65
C SER A 113 6.52 6.13 -14.17
N GLN A 114 6.70 6.29 -15.49
CA GLN A 114 7.66 7.25 -16.05
C GLN A 114 7.36 8.71 -15.66
N GLU A 115 6.10 9.02 -15.34
CA GLU A 115 5.67 10.34 -14.85
C GLU A 115 5.79 10.47 -13.32
N ALA A 116 6.31 9.46 -12.62
CA ALA A 116 6.30 9.38 -11.17
C ALA A 116 7.70 9.31 -10.54
N GLN A 117 7.88 10.04 -9.45
CA GLN A 117 9.01 9.87 -8.54
C GLN A 117 8.57 9.04 -7.33
N PHE A 118 9.21 7.90 -7.12
CA PHE A 118 9.00 7.08 -5.92
C PHE A 118 9.97 7.50 -4.82
N ILE A 119 9.45 7.74 -3.62
CA ILE A 119 10.26 8.11 -2.47
C ILE A 119 9.94 7.23 -1.26
N GLN A 120 10.98 6.70 -0.62
CA GLN A 120 10.83 6.07 0.68
C GLN A 120 10.78 7.18 1.75
N ASN A 121 9.60 7.50 2.27
CA ASN A 121 9.46 8.61 3.21
C ASN A 121 8.27 8.47 4.17
N ASP A 122 8.36 9.15 5.31
CA ASP A 122 7.20 9.34 6.21
C ASP A 122 6.28 10.42 5.63
N PHE A 123 4.98 10.28 5.84
CA PHE A 123 4.00 11.25 5.32
C PHE A 123 4.30 12.67 5.80
N ARG A 124 4.77 12.86 7.04
CA ARG A 124 5.10 14.18 7.60
C ARG A 124 6.11 14.94 6.75
N LYS A 125 7.17 14.25 6.32
CA LYS A 125 8.21 14.79 5.44
C LYS A 125 7.75 14.90 3.99
N THR A 126 6.80 14.06 3.58
CA THR A 126 6.24 14.12 2.22
C THR A 126 5.35 15.35 2.05
N PHE A 127 4.55 15.70 3.06
CA PHE A 127 3.72 16.91 3.07
C PHE A 127 4.54 18.20 2.91
N SER A 128 5.78 18.24 3.40
CA SER A 128 6.66 19.41 3.21
C SER A 128 7.16 19.61 1.78
N LEU A 129 6.99 18.61 0.89
CA LEU A 129 7.34 18.74 -0.52
C LEU A 129 6.26 19.45 -1.33
N ALA A 130 5.04 19.56 -0.80
CA ALA A 130 3.90 20.09 -1.55
C ALA A 130 3.95 21.61 -1.72
N GLN A 131 3.65 22.05 -2.94
CA GLN A 131 3.62 23.44 -3.38
C GLN A 131 2.24 23.82 -3.96
N PRO A 132 1.89 25.12 -4.00
CA PRO A 132 0.66 25.57 -4.67
C PRO A 132 0.56 25.03 -6.10
N GLY A 133 -0.61 24.49 -6.46
CA GLY A 133 -0.83 23.78 -7.73
C GLY A 133 -0.84 22.25 -7.60
N ASP A 134 -0.31 21.70 -6.51
CA ASP A 134 -0.39 20.28 -6.21
C ASP A 134 -1.78 19.88 -5.66
N VAL A 135 -2.06 18.58 -5.70
CA VAL A 135 -3.15 17.94 -4.96
C VAL A 135 -2.59 16.75 -4.20
N ILE A 136 -2.92 16.63 -2.91
CA ILE A 136 -2.47 15.50 -2.07
C ILE A 136 -3.61 14.51 -1.89
N TYR A 137 -3.35 13.23 -2.15
CA TYR A 137 -4.24 12.13 -1.80
C TYR A 137 -3.57 11.23 -0.76
N CYS A 138 -4.27 10.97 0.35
CA CYS A 138 -3.80 10.13 1.44
C CYS A 138 -4.74 8.94 1.65
N ASP A 139 -4.18 7.73 1.60
CA ASP A 139 -4.87 6.48 1.92
C ASP A 139 -4.12 5.80 3.09
N PRO A 140 -4.24 6.33 4.32
CA PRO A 140 -3.52 5.79 5.47
C PRO A 140 -4.03 4.38 5.83
N PRO A 141 -3.32 3.62 6.68
CA PRO A 141 -3.92 2.44 7.31
C PRO A 141 -5.22 2.81 8.02
N TYR A 142 -6.32 2.11 7.74
CA TYR A 142 -7.64 2.56 8.22
C TYR A 142 -7.80 2.44 9.73
N VAL A 143 -8.57 3.37 10.28
CA VAL A 143 -8.98 3.34 11.69
C VAL A 143 -9.83 2.09 11.94
N PRO A 144 -9.52 1.26 12.94
CA PRO A 144 -10.29 0.05 13.20
C PRO A 144 -11.79 0.30 13.39
N LEU A 145 -12.63 -0.50 12.73
CA LEU A 145 -14.09 -0.48 12.93
C LEU A 145 -14.49 -0.96 14.34
N SER A 146 -13.62 -1.72 15.00
CA SER A 146 -13.82 -2.19 16.37
C SER A 146 -12.50 -2.17 17.14
N LYS A 147 -12.57 -1.98 18.46
CA LYS A 147 -11.40 -2.09 19.36
C LYS A 147 -10.76 -3.50 19.37
N VAL A 148 -11.44 -4.50 18.82
CA VAL A 148 -11.00 -5.90 18.80
C VAL A 148 -10.14 -6.20 17.57
N THR A 149 -10.44 -5.57 16.42
CA THR A 149 -9.70 -5.75 15.17
C THR A 149 -8.45 -4.89 15.14
N LYS A 150 -7.27 -5.49 15.39
CA LYS A 150 -5.99 -4.79 15.26
C LYS A 150 -5.47 -4.88 13.81
N PRO A 151 -5.05 -3.76 13.18
CA PRO A 151 -4.42 -3.81 11.86
C PRO A 151 -3.17 -4.67 11.89
N LEU A 152 -2.97 -5.50 10.85
CA LEU A 152 -1.72 -6.23 10.67
C LEU A 152 -0.67 -5.28 10.08
N PRO A 153 0.53 -5.15 10.69
CA PRO A 153 1.55 -4.25 10.21
C PRO A 153 2.17 -4.77 8.89
N TYR A 154 2.24 -3.91 7.88
CA TYR A 154 2.98 -4.15 6.63
C TYR A 154 4.33 -3.41 6.58
N THR A 155 4.69 -2.74 7.68
CA THR A 155 5.93 -2.02 7.96
C THR A 155 6.37 -2.35 9.40
N GLN A 156 7.63 -2.09 9.75
CA GLN A 156 8.09 -2.27 11.14
C GLN A 156 7.41 -1.29 12.12
N LYS A 157 7.19 -0.04 11.69
CA LYS A 157 6.48 1.00 12.44
C LYS A 157 4.97 0.87 12.18
N LYS A 158 4.17 0.78 13.25
CA LYS A 158 2.70 0.81 13.15
C LYS A 158 2.22 2.24 12.96
N PHE A 159 1.15 2.40 12.19
CA PHE A 159 0.40 3.65 12.11
C PHE A 159 -0.56 3.73 13.29
N THR A 160 -0.37 4.71 14.18
CA THR A 160 -1.12 4.86 15.43
C THR A 160 -2.31 5.81 15.30
N GLU A 161 -3.11 5.94 16.36
CA GLU A 161 -4.14 6.98 16.42
C GLU A 161 -3.53 8.38 16.38
N GLU A 162 -2.37 8.58 17.01
CA GLU A 162 -1.62 9.85 16.92
C GLU A 162 -1.17 10.16 15.49
N ASP A 163 -0.73 9.15 14.73
CA ASP A 163 -0.41 9.32 13.31
C ASP A 163 -1.66 9.77 12.51
N GLN A 164 -2.85 9.25 12.82
CA GLN A 164 -4.12 9.68 12.18
C GLN A 164 -4.45 11.15 12.49
N ILE A 165 -4.29 11.55 13.76
CA ILE A 165 -4.56 12.92 14.20
C ILE A 165 -3.60 13.89 13.52
N GLU A 166 -2.31 13.53 13.48
CA GLU A 166 -1.30 14.37 12.84
C GLU A 166 -1.52 14.48 11.33
N LEU A 167 -1.94 13.41 10.67
CA LEU A 167 -2.32 13.45 9.26
C LEU A 167 -3.47 14.43 9.00
N ALA A 168 -4.52 14.42 9.84
CA ALA A 168 -5.64 15.36 9.74
C ALA A 168 -5.19 16.82 9.93
N GLU A 169 -4.32 17.08 10.90
CA GLU A 169 -3.78 18.43 11.13
C GLU A 169 -2.87 18.91 9.99
N LEU A 170 -2.05 18.03 9.42
CA LEU A 170 -1.23 18.36 8.25
C LEU A 170 -2.12 18.66 7.04
N ALA A 171 -3.19 17.88 6.83
CA ALA A 171 -4.14 18.11 5.76
C ALA A 171 -4.80 19.49 5.90
N ARG A 172 -5.29 19.83 7.09
CA ARG A 172 -5.88 21.14 7.39
C ARG A 172 -4.91 22.30 7.17
N LYS A 173 -3.68 22.18 7.68
CA LYS A 173 -2.63 23.21 7.52
C LYS A 173 -2.19 23.38 6.06
N THR A 174 -2.22 22.31 5.28
CA THR A 174 -1.84 22.31 3.87
C THR A 174 -2.95 22.88 2.99
N ALA A 175 -4.21 22.55 3.29
CA ALA A 175 -5.38 23.18 2.66
C ALA A 175 -5.39 24.70 2.86
N ALA A 176 -5.06 25.18 4.07
CA ALA A 176 -4.92 26.61 4.38
C ALA A 176 -3.78 27.34 3.63
N ARG A 177 -2.93 26.59 2.90
CA ARG A 177 -1.91 27.13 1.99
C ARG A 177 -2.40 27.13 0.53
N GLY A 178 -3.68 26.82 0.28
CA GLY A 178 -4.27 26.69 -1.05
C GLY A 178 -3.98 25.36 -1.75
N ILE A 179 -3.57 24.32 -1.03
CA ILE A 179 -3.24 22.99 -1.61
C ILE A 179 -4.30 21.97 -1.18
N PRO A 180 -5.19 21.51 -2.08
CA PRO A 180 -6.24 20.55 -1.73
C PRO A 180 -5.68 19.23 -1.20
N VAL A 181 -6.27 18.72 -0.12
CA VAL A 181 -5.92 17.42 0.46
C VAL A 181 -7.14 16.52 0.57
N ILE A 182 -7.03 15.29 0.08
CA ILE A 182 -8.09 14.30 0.08
C ILE A 182 -7.64 13.11 0.91
N ILE A 183 -8.47 12.68 1.87
CA ILE A 183 -8.20 11.52 2.73
C ILE A 183 -9.33 10.50 2.60
N SER A 184 -8.98 9.25 2.32
CA SER A 184 -9.88 8.09 2.43
C SER A 184 -9.72 7.40 3.79
N ASN A 185 -10.83 7.00 4.41
CA ASN A 185 -10.80 6.19 5.62
C ASN A 185 -12.15 5.50 5.87
N HIS A 186 -12.23 4.74 6.95
CA HIS A 186 -13.50 4.32 7.52
C HIS A 186 -14.35 5.48 8.00
N ASP A 187 -15.67 5.36 7.86
CA ASP A 187 -16.62 6.32 8.43
C ASP A 187 -16.94 5.95 9.89
N THR A 188 -16.12 6.46 10.80
CA THR A 188 -16.25 6.29 12.26
C THR A 188 -16.43 7.63 12.97
N GLU A 189 -16.84 7.61 14.24
CA GLU A 189 -16.87 8.82 15.08
C GLU A 189 -15.49 9.47 15.19
N PHE A 190 -14.42 8.66 15.31
CA PHE A 190 -13.05 9.14 15.39
C PHE A 190 -12.66 9.93 14.13
N THR A 191 -12.84 9.35 12.94
CA THR A 191 -12.52 10.00 11.68
C THR A 191 -13.38 11.23 11.43
N ARG A 192 -14.68 11.20 11.79
CA ARG A 192 -15.56 12.38 11.66
C ARG A 192 -15.11 13.53 12.56
N ARG A 193 -14.70 13.23 13.79
CA ARG A 193 -14.17 14.22 14.74
C ARG A 193 -12.91 14.88 14.20
N HIS A 194 -11.96 14.10 13.70
CA HIS A 194 -10.67 14.64 13.24
C HIS A 194 -10.72 15.26 11.85
N TYR A 195 -11.68 14.87 11.00
CA TYR A 195 -11.88 15.46 9.68
C TYR A 195 -12.99 16.52 9.65
N GLN A 196 -13.41 17.06 10.80
CA GLN A 196 -14.54 17.99 10.91
C GLN A 196 -14.42 19.28 10.08
N ASN A 197 -13.20 19.66 9.70
CA ASN A 197 -12.93 20.84 8.85
C ASN A 197 -12.89 20.51 7.35
N ALA A 198 -13.19 19.28 6.95
CA ALA A 198 -13.26 18.85 5.57
C ALA A 198 -14.71 18.73 5.08
N GLN A 199 -14.90 18.79 3.76
CA GLN A 199 -16.12 18.31 3.15
C GLN A 199 -16.11 16.77 3.15
N ILE A 200 -16.96 16.16 3.98
CA ILE A 200 -17.04 14.69 4.12
C ILE A 200 -18.11 14.12 3.20
N ARG A 201 -17.74 13.10 2.41
CA ARG A 201 -18.68 12.26 1.65
C ARG A 201 -18.57 10.81 2.12
N SER A 202 -19.68 10.24 2.57
CA SER A 202 -19.75 8.84 3.00
C SER A 202 -20.42 7.96 1.95
N PHE A 203 -19.95 6.72 1.83
CA PHE A 203 -20.57 5.73 0.95
C PHE A 203 -20.43 4.31 1.54
N PRO A 204 -21.39 3.42 1.25
CA PRO A 204 -21.29 2.03 1.68
C PRO A 204 -20.27 1.27 0.82
N VAL A 205 -19.49 0.38 1.44
CA VAL A 205 -18.61 -0.54 0.72
C VAL A 205 -18.86 -1.99 1.14
N SER A 206 -18.86 -2.89 0.16
CA SER A 206 -18.95 -4.33 0.42
C SER A 206 -17.55 -4.89 0.71
N ARG A 207 -17.35 -5.45 1.91
CA ARG A 207 -16.10 -6.15 2.25
C ARG A 207 -16.23 -7.65 2.03
N TRP A 208 -15.51 -8.14 1.02
CA TRP A 208 -15.41 -9.57 0.71
C TRP A 208 -14.32 -10.28 1.55
N ILE A 209 -13.50 -9.52 2.27
CA ILE A 209 -12.35 -10.02 3.06
C ILE A 209 -12.76 -10.11 4.53
N ASN A 210 -13.61 -11.08 4.86
CA ASN A 210 -13.76 -11.59 6.23
C ASN A 210 -13.91 -13.12 6.16
N CYS A 211 -13.15 -13.83 6.98
CA CYS A 211 -13.15 -15.29 7.06
C CYS A 211 -14.47 -15.86 7.60
N ASN A 212 -15.34 -15.03 8.19
CA ASN A 212 -16.67 -15.43 8.63
C ASN A 212 -17.76 -14.76 7.77
N ALA A 213 -18.56 -15.57 7.05
CA ALA A 213 -19.59 -15.09 6.13
C ALA A 213 -20.73 -14.34 6.86
N GLU A 214 -21.00 -14.67 8.13
CA GLU A 214 -22.07 -14.08 8.94
C GLU A 214 -21.72 -12.71 9.54
N GLN A 215 -20.44 -12.33 9.56
CA GLN A 215 -19.96 -11.03 10.07
C GLN A 215 -19.67 -10.01 8.98
N ARG A 216 -20.16 -10.24 7.75
CA ARG A 216 -20.06 -9.28 6.65
C ARG A 216 -21.06 -8.14 6.84
N GLN A 217 -20.83 -7.31 7.85
CA GLN A 217 -21.56 -6.04 7.96
C GLN A 217 -21.01 -5.05 6.93
N PRO A 218 -21.89 -4.27 6.25
CA PRO A 218 -21.44 -3.19 5.39
C PRO A 218 -20.61 -2.20 6.22
N ALA A 219 -19.34 -2.03 5.88
CA ALA A 219 -18.57 -0.93 6.42
C ALA A 219 -18.92 0.33 5.62
N LYS A 220 -19.06 1.46 6.30
CA LYS A 220 -19.08 2.75 5.63
C LYS A 220 -17.64 3.25 5.51
N GLU A 221 -17.31 3.78 4.34
CA GLU A 221 -16.08 4.52 4.11
C GLU A 221 -16.45 5.99 3.86
N LEU A 222 -15.49 6.86 4.11
CA LEU A 222 -15.60 8.28 3.82
C LEU A 222 -14.43 8.76 2.97
N ILE A 223 -14.70 9.85 2.25
CA ILE A 223 -13.70 10.71 1.64
C ILE A 223 -13.85 12.08 2.31
N ALA A 224 -12.77 12.56 2.91
CA ALA A 224 -12.66 13.90 3.50
C ALA A 224 -11.84 14.79 2.55
N VAL A 225 -12.45 15.85 2.04
CA VAL A 225 -11.81 16.82 1.15
C VAL A 225 -11.55 18.12 1.91
N PHE A 226 -10.29 18.41 2.19
CA PHE A 226 -9.83 19.65 2.80
C PHE A 226 -9.49 20.66 1.71
N MET A 227 -10.20 21.78 1.69
CA MET A 227 -10.02 22.93 0.80
C MET A 227 -10.30 24.20 1.60
N ASP A 228 -9.69 25.32 1.22
CA ASP A 228 -10.06 26.65 1.72
C ASP A 228 -11.44 27.10 1.21
#